data_AF-A0A8S0W361-F1
#
_entry.id   AF-A0A8S0W361-F1
#
_cell.length_a   1.000
_cell.length_b   1.000
_cell.length_c   1.000
_cell.angle_alpha   90.00
_cell.angle_beta   90.00
_cell.angle_gamma   90.00
#
_symmetry.space_group_name_H-M   'P 1'
#
loop_
_entity.id
_entity.type
_entity.pdbx_description
1 polymer ?
#
loop_
_entity_poly.entity_id
_entity_poly.type
_entity_poly.pdbx_seq_one_letter_code
_entity_poly.pdbx_strand_id
1 'polypeptide(L)'
;MEGAVENQLQADPAVRDIWEHLQKAKGLTPHAARACITAVFIHHFFPVLKDHQPFHQEAYLRSLRLIATDVSKVRRNDPCPCGSGIKFKRCCAPYKDSFGVFPLAGALDLGHGAYPEAELEATVDPLDPIFRLEARVHIAAYMESHHDSEGALTVLKENIALAETYKGGIFLKDAWQHYLLLCQNHTEFRKEGLRAINHLLSLVKTDREKGTLLCDKGDRLSGMGDLEAAKAEYAKLFMTFPNFSQGRLRYASMLFKQERKQDAKKVLTDLLSETHIDRETRWDAIALLDDLGVDVDEYMAQDLVDDLDEDLEENLDEDLKEKLDGELDDER
;
A
#
# COMPACT_ATOMS: atom_id res chain seq x y z
N MET A 1 -4.50 28.29 15.19
CA MET A 1 -4.57 29.29 14.11
C MET A 1 -5.84 29.12 13.28
N GLU A 2 -6.18 27.93 12.80
CA GLU A 2 -7.42 27.70 12.03
C GLU A 2 -8.70 28.13 12.77
N GLY A 3 -8.84 27.85 14.06
CA GLY A 3 -10.01 28.31 14.83
C GLY A 3 -10.14 29.84 14.91
N ALA A 4 -9.02 30.58 14.81
CA ALA A 4 -9.07 32.04 14.74
C ALA A 4 -9.55 32.52 13.36
N VAL A 5 -9.15 31.83 12.28
CA VAL A 5 -9.65 32.11 10.94
C VAL A 5 -11.13 31.72 10.82
N GLU A 6 -11.57 30.63 11.44
CA GLU A 6 -12.98 30.25 11.52
C GLU A 6 -13.83 31.38 12.13
N ASN A 7 -13.36 31.96 13.24
CA ASN A 7 -14.01 33.13 13.84
C ASN A 7 -14.03 34.35 12.89
N GLN A 8 -12.96 34.56 12.11
CA GLN A 8 -12.93 35.61 11.08
C GLN A 8 -13.95 35.36 9.97
N LEU A 9 -14.17 34.12 9.55
CA LEU A 9 -15.18 33.79 8.53
C LEU A 9 -16.60 34.16 9.01
N GLN A 10 -16.86 34.11 10.32
CA GLN A 10 -18.12 34.54 10.91
C GLN A 10 -18.21 36.06 11.08
N ALA A 11 -17.10 36.72 11.42
CA ALA A 11 -17.08 38.13 11.81
C ALA A 11 -16.72 39.13 10.68
N ASP A 12 -15.96 38.73 9.68
CA ASP A 12 -15.43 39.60 8.62
C ASP A 12 -15.92 39.16 7.22
N PRO A 13 -16.86 39.90 6.61
CA PRO A 13 -17.37 39.59 5.27
C PRO A 13 -16.27 39.53 4.21
N ALA A 14 -15.22 40.35 4.30
CA ALA A 14 -14.15 40.36 3.30
C ALA A 14 -13.30 39.08 3.35
N VAL A 15 -13.08 38.51 4.53
CA VAL A 15 -12.39 37.22 4.68
C VAL A 15 -13.30 36.09 4.16
N ARG A 16 -14.60 36.15 4.44
CA ARG A 16 -15.60 35.20 3.93
C ARG A 16 -15.67 35.21 2.40
N ASP A 17 -15.69 36.37 1.77
CA ASP A 17 -15.73 36.50 0.31
C ASP A 17 -14.51 35.85 -0.36
N ILE A 18 -13.32 36.02 0.23
CA ILE A 18 -12.09 35.38 -0.25
C ILE A 18 -12.19 33.86 -0.09
N TRP A 19 -12.66 33.38 1.06
CA TRP A 19 -12.86 31.96 1.32
C TRP A 19 -13.85 31.30 0.35
N GLU A 20 -14.97 31.96 0.05
CA GLU A 20 -15.93 31.49 -0.96
C GLU A 20 -15.35 31.54 -2.38
N HIS A 21 -14.58 32.58 -2.71
CA HIS A 21 -13.93 32.70 -4.00
C HIS A 21 -12.92 31.58 -4.23
N LEU A 22 -12.12 31.22 -3.22
CA LEU A 22 -11.17 30.12 -3.31
C LEU A 22 -11.87 28.78 -3.59
N GLN A 23 -13.03 28.55 -2.97
CA GLN A 23 -13.84 27.36 -3.26
C GLN A 23 -14.38 27.38 -4.71
N LYS A 24 -15.02 28.48 -5.11
CA LYS A 24 -15.68 28.60 -6.43
C LYS A 24 -14.71 28.64 -7.60
N ALA A 25 -13.61 29.39 -7.48
CA ALA A 25 -12.69 29.68 -8.58
C ALA A 25 -11.49 28.72 -8.64
N LYS A 26 -11.13 28.07 -7.53
CA LYS A 26 -9.99 27.15 -7.46
C LYS A 26 -10.39 25.72 -7.08
N GLY A 27 -11.69 25.45 -6.90
CA GLY A 27 -12.20 24.12 -6.58
C GLY A 27 -11.76 23.61 -5.21
N LEU A 28 -11.35 24.51 -4.30
CA LEU A 28 -10.89 24.11 -2.97
C LEU A 28 -12.05 23.65 -2.11
N THR A 29 -11.78 22.69 -1.23
CA THR A 29 -12.70 22.37 -0.14
C THR A 29 -12.78 23.52 0.87
N PRO A 30 -13.87 23.61 1.66
CA PRO A 30 -13.99 24.52 2.79
C PRO A 30 -12.74 24.57 3.67
N HIS A 31 -12.16 23.40 3.95
CA HIS A 31 -10.99 23.25 4.79
C HIS A 31 -9.71 23.76 4.09
N ALA A 32 -9.45 23.31 2.86
CA ALA A 32 -8.27 23.75 2.10
C ALA A 32 -8.27 25.28 1.87
N ALA A 33 -9.43 25.87 1.60
CA ALA A 33 -9.59 27.32 1.49
C ALA A 33 -9.25 28.04 2.80
N ARG A 34 -9.71 27.52 3.95
CA ARG A 34 -9.38 28.05 5.28
C ARG A 34 -7.89 27.90 5.61
N ALA A 35 -7.26 26.79 5.21
CA ALA A 35 -5.83 26.57 5.39
C ALA A 35 -4.99 27.57 4.58
N CYS A 36 -5.37 27.87 3.34
CA CYS A 36 -4.71 28.90 2.52
C CYS A 36 -4.78 30.29 3.19
N ILE A 37 -5.94 30.66 3.77
CA ILE A 37 -6.08 31.91 4.53
C ILE A 37 -5.21 31.89 5.79
N THR A 38 -5.16 30.75 6.49
CA THR A 38 -4.35 30.55 7.69
C THR A 38 -2.86 30.74 7.41
N ALA A 39 -2.37 30.26 6.26
CA ALA A 39 -0.97 30.43 5.83
C ALA A 39 -0.56 31.90 5.71
N VAL A 40 -1.46 32.77 5.23
CA VAL A 40 -1.23 34.23 5.19
C VAL A 40 -1.42 34.86 6.57
N PHE A 41 -2.46 34.45 7.31
CA PHE A 41 -2.81 35.01 8.61
C PHE A 41 -1.67 34.92 9.62
N ILE A 42 -0.93 33.81 9.64
CA ILE A 42 0.23 33.61 10.53
C ILE A 42 1.21 34.79 10.49
N HIS A 43 1.50 35.35 9.32
CA HIS A 43 2.48 36.42 9.16
C HIS A 43 2.01 37.78 9.70
N HIS A 44 0.69 38.00 9.72
CA HIS A 44 0.10 39.22 10.28
C HIS A 44 -0.20 39.09 11.77
N PHE A 45 -0.46 37.87 12.23
CA PHE A 45 -0.80 37.61 13.62
C PHE A 45 0.42 37.38 14.52
N PHE A 46 1.49 36.81 13.99
CA PHE A 46 2.69 36.52 14.79
C PHE A 46 3.32 37.79 15.43
N PRO A 47 3.45 38.94 14.75
CA PRO A 47 3.91 40.17 15.38
C PRO A 47 2.98 40.69 16.49
N VAL A 48 1.68 40.40 16.41
CA VAL A 48 0.71 40.75 17.48
C VAL A 48 0.99 39.94 18.74
N LEU A 49 1.25 38.64 18.58
CA LEU A 49 1.55 37.75 19.70
C LEU A 49 2.93 38.01 20.29
N LYS A 50 3.95 38.13 19.42
CA LYS A 50 5.36 38.20 19.82
C LYS A 50 5.78 39.58 20.28
N ASP A 51 5.40 40.60 19.52
CA ASP A 51 5.90 41.98 19.68
C ASP A 51 4.80 42.92 20.21
N HIS A 52 3.63 42.39 20.57
CA HIS A 52 2.45 43.15 21.05
C HIS A 52 2.00 44.28 20.10
N GLN A 53 2.25 44.11 18.79
CA GLN A 53 1.84 45.10 17.80
C GLN A 53 0.32 45.06 17.56
N PRO A 54 -0.31 46.18 17.15
CA PRO A 54 -1.69 46.16 16.70
C PRO A 54 -1.88 45.26 15.48
N PHE A 55 -3.01 44.55 15.42
CA PHE A 55 -3.37 43.79 14.22
C PHE A 55 -3.81 44.74 13.09
N HIS A 56 -3.03 44.80 12.01
CA HIS A 56 -3.29 45.68 10.87
C HIS A 56 -4.23 45.02 9.84
N GLN A 57 -5.55 45.07 10.09
CA GLN A 57 -6.56 44.37 9.29
C GLN A 57 -6.51 44.68 7.79
N GLU A 58 -6.31 45.93 7.38
CA GLU A 58 -6.22 46.26 5.95
C GLU A 58 -4.98 45.64 5.26
N ALA A 59 -3.85 45.59 5.96
CA ALA A 59 -2.62 45.00 5.42
C ALA A 59 -2.78 43.48 5.25
N TYR A 60 -3.49 42.85 6.18
CA TYR A 60 -3.89 41.46 6.12
C TYR A 60 -4.83 41.20 4.92
N LEU A 61 -5.92 41.95 4.78
CA LEU A 61 -6.87 41.80 3.67
C LEU A 61 -6.20 42.01 2.29
N ARG A 62 -5.29 42.99 2.18
CA ARG A 62 -4.48 43.18 0.96
C ARG A 62 -3.62 41.96 0.64
N SER A 63 -3.02 41.34 1.65
CA SER A 63 -2.20 40.14 1.47
C SER A 63 -3.05 38.93 1.08
N LEU A 64 -4.24 38.77 1.66
CA LEU A 64 -5.15 37.67 1.31
C LEU A 64 -5.59 37.69 -0.15
N ARG A 65 -5.74 38.87 -0.75
CA ARG A 65 -6.06 39.02 -2.18
C ARG A 65 -4.98 38.47 -3.11
N LEU A 66 -3.78 38.20 -2.60
CA LEU A 66 -2.69 37.60 -3.37
C LEU A 66 -2.74 36.07 -3.39
N ILE A 67 -3.58 35.41 -2.58
CA ILE A 67 -3.72 33.95 -2.66
C ILE A 67 -4.08 33.56 -4.10
N ALA A 68 -3.40 32.54 -4.63
CA ALA A 68 -3.50 32.09 -6.01
C ALA A 68 -2.98 33.07 -7.09
N THR A 69 -2.24 34.12 -6.70
CA THR A 69 -1.56 35.04 -7.61
C THR A 69 -0.09 34.64 -7.78
N ASP A 70 0.38 34.52 -9.02
CA ASP A 70 1.80 34.31 -9.30
C ASP A 70 2.60 35.60 -9.05
N VAL A 71 3.28 35.66 -7.92
CA VAL A 71 4.17 36.77 -7.54
C VAL A 71 5.64 36.54 -7.89
N SER A 72 5.98 35.44 -8.58
CA SER A 72 7.37 35.09 -8.92
C SER A 72 8.03 36.11 -9.85
N LYS A 73 7.22 36.77 -10.69
CA LYS A 73 7.68 37.76 -11.69
C LYS A 73 7.83 39.17 -11.13
N VAL A 74 7.41 39.43 -9.89
CA VAL A 74 7.45 40.77 -9.27
C VAL A 74 8.87 41.08 -8.83
N ARG A 75 9.47 42.17 -9.30
CA ARG A 75 10.84 42.53 -8.90
C ARG A 75 10.84 43.12 -7.50
N ARG A 76 11.96 42.94 -6.78
CA ARG A 76 12.13 43.36 -5.37
C ARG A 76 11.76 44.82 -5.08
N ASN A 77 11.98 45.73 -6.02
CA ASN A 77 11.74 47.17 -5.86
C ASN A 77 10.44 47.66 -6.49
N ASP A 78 9.70 46.79 -7.19
CA ASP A 78 8.42 47.15 -7.80
C ASP A 78 7.37 47.43 -6.72
N PRO A 79 6.33 48.24 -7.02
CA PRO A 79 5.17 48.37 -6.14
C PRO A 79 4.58 47.00 -5.83
N CYS A 80 4.21 46.76 -4.58
CA CYS A 80 3.67 45.48 -4.15
C CYS A 80 2.31 45.22 -4.81
N PRO A 81 2.08 44.03 -5.40
CA PRO A 81 0.83 43.70 -6.10
C PRO A 81 -0.39 43.67 -5.17
N CYS A 82 -0.20 43.64 -3.86
CA CYS A 82 -1.29 43.72 -2.89
C CYS A 82 -1.99 45.10 -2.85
N GLY A 83 -1.45 46.11 -3.54
CA GLY A 83 -2.01 47.46 -3.60
C GLY A 83 -1.56 48.40 -2.47
N SER A 84 -0.51 48.05 -1.71
CA SER A 84 0.00 48.90 -0.63
C SER A 84 0.78 50.13 -1.09
N GLY A 85 1.23 50.17 -2.35
CA GLY A 85 2.14 51.21 -2.87
C GLY A 85 3.59 51.10 -2.38
N ILE A 86 3.89 50.18 -1.46
CA ILE A 86 5.24 49.96 -0.91
C ILE A 86 6.03 49.01 -1.82
N LYS A 87 7.36 49.13 -1.83
CA LYS A 87 8.26 48.19 -2.54
C LYS A 87 8.00 46.74 -2.10
N PHE A 88 7.86 45.80 -3.05
CA PHE A 88 7.53 44.39 -2.79
C PHE A 88 8.40 43.75 -1.71
N LYS A 89 9.73 43.99 -1.74
CA LYS A 89 10.68 43.47 -0.73
C LYS A 89 10.42 43.89 0.72
N ARG A 90 9.67 44.98 0.93
CA ARG A 90 9.31 45.52 2.26
C ARG A 90 7.85 45.25 2.63
N CYS A 91 7.11 44.55 1.77
CA CYS A 91 5.70 44.26 1.96
C CYS A 91 5.49 42.74 1.89
N CYS A 92 4.93 42.21 0.80
CA CYS A 92 4.54 40.80 0.72
C CYS A 92 5.66 39.82 0.35
N ALA A 93 6.85 40.28 -0.08
CA ALA A 93 7.93 39.37 -0.49
C ALA A 93 8.42 38.39 0.60
N PRO A 94 8.52 38.75 1.90
CA PRO A 94 8.99 37.84 2.94
C PRO A 94 8.13 36.59 3.14
N TYR A 95 6.86 36.62 2.71
CA TYR A 95 5.91 35.52 2.86
C TYR A 95 5.22 35.16 1.54
N LYS A 96 5.91 35.40 0.41
CA LYS A 96 5.41 35.14 -0.95
C LYS A 96 4.95 33.69 -1.17
N ASP A 97 5.59 32.73 -0.49
CA ASP A 97 5.28 31.31 -0.66
C ASP A 97 3.94 30.93 -0.02
N SER A 98 3.47 31.75 0.94
CA SER A 98 2.15 31.57 1.59
C SER A 98 0.97 31.98 0.71
N PHE A 99 1.21 32.50 -0.50
CA PHE A 99 0.17 32.79 -1.49
C PHE A 99 -0.15 31.60 -2.41
N GLY A 100 0.60 30.50 -2.27
CA GLY A 100 0.29 29.25 -2.96
C GLY A 100 -1.08 28.71 -2.61
N VAL A 101 -1.66 27.96 -3.54
CA VAL A 101 -2.89 27.18 -3.30
C VAL A 101 -2.48 25.74 -3.06
N PHE A 102 -3.00 25.17 -1.99
CA PHE A 102 -2.70 23.80 -1.57
C PHE A 102 -4.02 23.01 -1.55
N PRO A 103 -4.40 22.34 -2.66
CA PRO A 103 -5.67 21.62 -2.75
C PRO A 103 -5.86 20.55 -1.68
N LEU A 104 -4.75 19.90 -1.30
CA LEU A 104 -4.72 18.86 -0.28
C LEU A 104 -4.49 19.41 1.14
N ALA A 105 -4.50 20.73 1.35
CA ALA A 105 -4.33 21.27 2.69
C ALA A 105 -5.46 20.79 3.60
N GLY A 106 -5.08 20.06 4.65
CA GLY A 106 -5.99 19.42 5.60
C GLY A 106 -6.53 18.05 5.19
N ALA A 107 -6.04 17.49 4.08
CA ALA A 107 -6.14 16.05 3.87
C ALA A 107 -5.45 15.35 5.04
N LEU A 108 -6.17 14.42 5.68
CA LEU A 108 -5.61 13.60 6.75
C LEU A 108 -5.00 12.36 6.10
N ASP A 109 -3.69 12.43 5.88
CA ASP A 109 -2.90 11.27 5.51
C ASP A 109 -2.36 10.61 6.79
N LEU A 110 -2.82 9.40 7.09
CA LEU A 110 -2.42 8.62 8.27
C LEU A 110 -1.30 7.61 7.95
N GLY A 111 -0.85 7.55 6.71
CA GLY A 111 0.22 6.68 6.24
C GLY A 111 0.12 6.43 4.74
N HIS A 112 1.22 5.94 4.17
CA HIS A 112 1.36 5.63 2.75
C HIS A 112 1.71 4.15 2.49
N GLY A 113 1.49 3.70 1.27
CA GLY A 113 1.96 2.41 0.74
C GLY A 113 0.96 1.25 0.82
N ALA A 114 -0.26 1.46 1.33
CA ALA A 114 -1.30 0.44 1.30
C ALA A 114 -2.02 0.35 -0.07
N TYR A 115 -2.04 1.46 -0.82
CA TYR A 115 -2.52 1.59 -2.18
C TYR A 115 -1.48 2.31 -3.06
N PRO A 116 -1.58 2.22 -4.41
CA PRO A 116 -0.60 2.80 -5.32
C PRO A 116 -0.40 4.31 -5.13
N GLU A 117 0.83 4.73 -4.85
CA GLU A 117 1.22 6.13 -4.64
C GLU A 117 0.83 7.03 -5.82
N ALA A 118 0.98 6.53 -7.05
CA ALA A 118 0.57 7.24 -8.26
C ALA A 118 -0.92 7.64 -8.26
N GLU A 119 -1.80 6.85 -7.65
CA GLU A 119 -3.22 7.17 -7.55
C GLU A 119 -3.48 8.30 -6.53
N LEU A 120 -2.76 8.27 -5.40
CA LEU A 120 -2.81 9.31 -4.37
C LEU A 120 -2.26 10.64 -4.89
N GLU A 121 -1.12 10.63 -5.56
CA GLU A 121 -0.48 11.83 -6.12
C GLU A 121 -1.31 12.47 -7.24
N ALA A 122 -1.98 11.66 -8.06
CA ALA A 122 -2.88 12.15 -9.09
C ALA A 122 -4.17 12.77 -8.53
N THR A 123 -4.48 12.51 -7.26
CA THR A 123 -5.73 12.93 -6.63
C THR A 123 -5.62 14.33 -6.06
N VAL A 124 -6.46 15.24 -6.56
CA VAL A 124 -6.48 16.66 -6.18
C VAL A 124 -7.62 16.98 -5.20
N ASP A 125 -8.66 16.13 -5.15
CA ASP A 125 -9.77 16.26 -4.21
C ASP A 125 -9.40 15.61 -2.87
N PRO A 126 -9.20 16.39 -1.78
CA PRO A 126 -8.88 15.83 -0.47
C PRO A 126 -10.01 14.99 0.15
N LEU A 127 -11.22 14.97 -0.44
CA LEU A 127 -12.33 14.10 -0.04
C LEU A 127 -12.44 12.82 -0.89
N ASP A 128 -11.56 12.64 -1.87
CA ASP A 128 -11.54 11.45 -2.70
C ASP A 128 -11.46 10.20 -1.80
N PRO A 129 -12.30 9.17 -2.06
CA PRO A 129 -12.28 7.95 -1.29
C PRO A 129 -10.92 7.24 -1.21
N ILE A 130 -9.97 7.49 -2.11
CA ILE A 130 -8.63 6.88 -2.03
C ILE A 130 -7.91 7.21 -0.73
N PHE A 131 -8.00 8.45 -0.25
CA PHE A 131 -7.40 8.83 1.04
C PHE A 131 -8.05 8.10 2.21
N ARG A 132 -9.36 7.80 2.12
CA ARG A 132 -10.06 6.98 3.12
C ARG A 132 -9.68 5.51 3.03
N LEU A 133 -9.47 4.99 1.82
CA LEU A 133 -8.99 3.62 1.62
C LEU A 133 -7.62 3.43 2.29
N GLU A 134 -6.69 4.32 1.98
CA GLU A 134 -5.34 4.33 2.55
C GLU A 134 -5.38 4.49 4.08
N ALA A 135 -6.02 5.55 4.58
CA ALA A 135 -6.06 5.84 6.00
C ALA A 135 -6.65 4.71 6.85
N ARG A 136 -7.66 3.99 6.34
CA ARG A 136 -8.29 2.86 7.06
C ARG A 136 -7.35 1.68 7.26
N VAL A 137 -6.43 1.41 6.33
CA VAL A 137 -5.43 0.34 6.52
C VAL A 137 -4.49 0.71 7.67
N HIS A 138 -4.02 1.95 7.71
CA HIS A 138 -3.15 2.44 8.79
C HIS A 138 -3.86 2.55 10.13
N ILE A 139 -5.14 2.95 10.15
CA ILE A 139 -5.97 2.91 11.36
C ILE A 139 -6.10 1.47 11.85
N ALA A 140 -6.39 0.51 10.97
CA ALA A 140 -6.51 -0.89 11.36
C ALA A 140 -5.19 -1.45 11.93
N ALA A 141 -4.05 -1.14 11.31
CA ALA A 141 -2.73 -1.52 11.82
C ALA A 141 -2.44 -0.89 13.19
N TYR A 142 -2.79 0.39 13.37
CA TYR A 142 -2.68 1.06 14.67
C TYR A 142 -3.53 0.36 15.74
N MET A 143 -4.80 0.06 15.44
CA MET A 143 -5.70 -0.64 16.36
C MET A 143 -5.18 -2.04 16.72
N GLU A 144 -4.71 -2.80 15.72
CA GLU A 144 -4.10 -4.11 15.93
C GLU A 144 -2.88 -4.03 16.87
N SER A 145 -1.98 -3.07 16.64
CA SER A 145 -0.79 -2.87 17.50
C SER A 145 -1.12 -2.46 18.94
N HIS A 146 -2.34 -1.95 19.18
CA HIS A 146 -2.85 -1.60 20.50
C HIS A 146 -3.81 -2.65 21.08
N HIS A 147 -3.77 -3.87 20.53
CA HIS A 147 -4.56 -5.01 20.96
C HIS A 147 -6.08 -4.86 20.75
N ASP A 148 -6.50 -4.00 19.82
CA ASP A 148 -7.90 -3.87 19.39
C ASP A 148 -8.10 -4.54 18.03
N SER A 149 -8.02 -5.88 18.02
CA SER A 149 -8.15 -6.69 16.81
C SER A 149 -9.58 -6.66 16.24
N GLU A 150 -10.62 -6.55 17.08
CA GLU A 150 -12.02 -6.42 16.65
C GLU A 150 -12.30 -5.07 15.99
N GLY A 151 -11.75 -3.99 16.54
CA GLY A 151 -11.81 -2.66 15.95
C GLY A 151 -11.08 -2.61 14.60
N ALA A 152 -9.86 -3.15 14.53
CA ALA A 152 -9.13 -3.29 13.27
C ALA A 152 -9.94 -4.05 12.20
N LEU A 153 -10.57 -5.17 12.59
CA LEU A 153 -11.41 -5.97 11.70
C LEU A 153 -12.60 -5.17 11.17
N THR A 154 -13.24 -4.38 12.04
CA THR A 154 -14.38 -3.54 11.70
C THR A 154 -13.99 -2.47 10.68
N VAL A 155 -12.86 -1.79 10.90
CA VAL A 155 -12.33 -0.78 9.98
C VAL A 155 -12.05 -1.38 8.60
N LEU A 156 -11.45 -2.57 8.54
CA LEU A 156 -11.18 -3.25 7.27
C LEU A 156 -12.46 -3.73 6.56
N LYS A 157 -13.53 -4.08 7.28
CA LYS A 157 -14.86 -4.35 6.67
C LYS A 157 -15.43 -3.11 5.99
N GLU A 158 -15.35 -1.95 6.63
CA GLU A 158 -15.76 -0.69 6.01
C GLU A 158 -14.87 -0.33 4.82
N ASN A 159 -13.59 -0.73 4.86
CA ASN A 159 -12.65 -0.50 3.78
C ASN A 159 -13.02 -1.31 2.54
N ILE A 160 -13.37 -2.59 2.72
CA ILE A 160 -13.90 -3.45 1.65
C ILE A 160 -15.15 -2.82 1.02
N ALA A 161 -16.13 -2.41 1.84
CA ALA A 161 -17.36 -1.79 1.34
C ALA A 161 -17.09 -0.51 0.52
N LEU A 162 -16.09 0.29 0.93
CA LEU A 162 -15.67 1.46 0.16
C LEU A 162 -15.01 1.04 -1.17
N ALA A 163 -14.12 0.06 -1.12
CA ALA A 163 -13.41 -0.44 -2.30
C ALA A 163 -14.36 -1.03 -3.35
N GLU A 164 -15.45 -1.70 -2.96
CA GLU A 164 -16.47 -2.22 -3.89
C GLU A 164 -17.07 -1.12 -4.78
N THR A 165 -17.27 0.08 -4.23
CA THR A 165 -17.90 1.20 -4.94
C THR A 165 -16.87 2.11 -5.63
N TYR A 166 -15.63 2.12 -5.16
CA TYR A 166 -14.60 3.02 -5.65
C TYR A 166 -14.08 2.59 -7.03
N LYS A 167 -14.22 3.47 -8.02
CA LYS A 167 -13.72 3.30 -9.41
C LYS A 167 -14.04 1.92 -10.01
N GLY A 168 -15.21 1.35 -9.68
CA GLY A 168 -15.63 0.04 -10.19
C GLY A 168 -14.93 -1.16 -9.55
N GLY A 169 -14.43 -1.03 -8.32
CA GLY A 169 -13.86 -2.15 -7.59
C GLY A 169 -12.38 -2.42 -7.89
N ILE A 170 -11.66 -1.46 -8.47
CA ILE A 170 -10.24 -1.64 -8.86
C ILE A 170 -9.35 -2.08 -7.71
N PHE A 171 -9.71 -1.69 -6.48
CA PHE A 171 -8.97 -1.93 -5.24
C PHE A 171 -9.65 -2.97 -4.33
N LEU A 172 -10.66 -3.68 -4.84
CA LEU A 172 -11.40 -4.66 -4.05
C LEU A 172 -10.51 -5.83 -3.63
N LYS A 173 -9.62 -6.29 -4.53
CA LYS A 173 -8.66 -7.35 -4.23
C LYS A 173 -7.74 -6.93 -3.08
N ASP A 174 -7.15 -5.74 -3.16
CA ASP A 174 -6.22 -5.20 -2.16
C ASP A 174 -6.90 -5.07 -0.79
N ALA A 175 -8.13 -4.54 -0.75
CA ALA A 175 -8.91 -4.43 0.49
C ALA A 175 -9.15 -5.80 1.16
N TRP A 176 -9.46 -6.83 0.37
CA TRP A 176 -9.59 -8.20 0.88
C TRP A 176 -8.26 -8.82 1.31
N GLN A 177 -7.14 -8.46 0.68
CA GLN A 177 -5.80 -8.92 1.08
C GLN A 177 -5.41 -8.33 2.45
N HIS A 178 -5.63 -7.04 2.68
CA HIS A 178 -5.42 -6.41 3.99
C HIS A 178 -6.29 -7.06 5.08
N TYR A 179 -7.55 -7.36 4.76
CA TYR A 179 -8.46 -8.07 5.66
C TYR A 179 -8.00 -9.50 5.96
N LEU A 180 -7.53 -10.24 4.94
CA LEU A 180 -7.00 -11.60 5.13
C LEU A 180 -5.73 -11.58 5.99
N LEU A 181 -4.84 -10.61 5.80
CA LEU A 181 -3.60 -10.48 6.57
C LEU A 181 -3.90 -10.32 8.06
N LEU A 182 -4.81 -9.41 8.43
CA LEU A 182 -5.27 -9.29 9.82
C LEU A 182 -5.81 -10.63 10.32
N CYS A 183 -6.66 -11.30 9.53
CA CYS A 183 -7.20 -12.60 9.93
C CYS A 183 -6.13 -13.69 10.10
N GLN A 184 -4.96 -13.59 9.45
CA GLN A 184 -3.87 -14.55 9.60
C GLN A 184 -3.13 -14.38 10.94
N ASN A 185 -3.06 -13.16 11.45
CA ASN A 185 -2.41 -12.86 12.73
C ASN A 185 -3.24 -13.29 13.96
N HIS A 186 -4.56 -13.45 13.79
CA HIS A 186 -5.51 -13.62 14.90
C HIS A 186 -6.33 -14.92 14.77
N THR A 187 -6.17 -15.83 15.71
CA THR A 187 -6.79 -17.16 15.67
C THR A 187 -8.31 -17.14 15.85
N GLU A 188 -8.84 -16.12 16.53
CA GLU A 188 -10.27 -15.85 16.69
C GLU A 188 -10.95 -15.54 15.35
N PHE A 189 -10.21 -15.01 14.37
CA PHE A 189 -10.71 -14.65 13.04
C PHE A 189 -10.56 -15.78 12.02
N ARG A 190 -10.43 -17.04 12.45
CA ARG A 190 -10.34 -18.20 11.55
C ARG A 190 -11.46 -18.24 10.49
N LYS A 191 -12.72 -18.05 10.91
CA LYS A 191 -13.87 -18.04 9.98
C LYS A 191 -13.86 -16.84 9.03
N GLU A 192 -13.47 -15.68 9.52
CA GLU A 192 -13.40 -14.45 8.73
C GLU A 192 -12.30 -14.55 7.66
N GLY A 193 -11.13 -15.10 7.99
CA GLY A 193 -10.10 -15.36 6.98
C GLY A 193 -10.52 -16.39 5.94
N LEU A 194 -11.30 -17.42 6.31
CA LEU A 194 -11.86 -18.35 5.32
C LEU A 194 -12.84 -17.65 4.37
N ARG A 195 -13.66 -16.73 4.89
CA ARG A 195 -14.52 -15.87 4.07
C ARG A 195 -13.69 -15.01 3.11
N ALA A 196 -12.62 -14.40 3.60
CA ALA A 196 -11.74 -13.57 2.79
C ALA A 196 -11.10 -14.35 1.63
N ILE A 197 -10.59 -15.55 1.90
CA ILE A 197 -10.02 -16.45 0.88
C ILE A 197 -11.06 -16.76 -0.21
N ASN A 198 -12.30 -17.06 0.17
CA ASN A 198 -13.35 -17.35 -0.82
C ASN A 198 -13.66 -16.14 -1.73
N HIS A 199 -13.64 -14.92 -1.20
CA HIS A 199 -13.80 -13.71 -2.01
C HIS A 199 -12.58 -13.47 -2.91
N LEU A 200 -11.37 -13.62 -2.38
CA LEU A 200 -10.14 -13.45 -3.16
C LEU A 200 -10.04 -14.45 -4.32
N LEU A 201 -10.47 -15.70 -4.12
CA LEU A 201 -10.52 -16.71 -5.17
C LEU A 201 -11.37 -16.30 -6.38
N SER A 202 -12.39 -15.44 -6.20
CA SER A 202 -13.16 -14.89 -7.32
C SER A 202 -12.53 -13.67 -8.01
N LEU A 203 -11.51 -13.06 -7.39
CA LEU A 203 -10.86 -11.82 -7.86
C LEU A 203 -9.49 -12.07 -8.49
N VAL A 204 -8.77 -13.11 -8.07
CA VAL A 204 -7.45 -13.43 -8.61
C VAL A 204 -7.52 -14.00 -10.02
N LYS A 205 -6.52 -13.66 -10.83
CA LYS A 205 -6.49 -14.01 -12.25
C LYS A 205 -5.52 -15.13 -12.56
N THR A 206 -4.38 -15.15 -11.87
CA THR A 206 -3.30 -16.08 -12.17
C THR A 206 -3.50 -17.42 -11.46
N ASP A 207 -3.01 -18.49 -12.09
CA ASP A 207 -3.06 -19.84 -11.50
C ASP A 207 -2.18 -19.94 -10.26
N ARG A 208 -1.05 -19.21 -10.23
CA ARG A 208 -0.19 -19.11 -9.04
C ARG A 208 -0.96 -18.55 -7.84
N GLU A 209 -1.63 -17.40 -8.00
CA GLU A 209 -2.41 -16.80 -6.91
C GLU A 209 -3.56 -17.70 -6.45
N LYS A 210 -4.28 -18.33 -7.40
CA LYS A 210 -5.35 -19.28 -7.08
C LYS A 210 -4.81 -20.47 -6.31
N GLY A 211 -3.68 -21.02 -6.74
CA GLY A 211 -3.00 -22.13 -6.09
C GLY A 211 -2.63 -21.80 -4.65
N THR A 212 -2.01 -20.64 -4.42
CA THR A 212 -1.67 -20.15 -3.08
C THR A 212 -2.91 -20.01 -2.19
N LEU A 213 -3.98 -19.39 -2.68
CA LEU A 213 -5.21 -19.21 -1.90
C LEU A 213 -5.93 -20.52 -1.59
N LEU A 214 -5.89 -21.51 -2.49
CA LEU A 214 -6.43 -22.84 -2.23
C LEU A 214 -5.62 -23.58 -1.16
N CYS A 215 -4.30 -23.44 -1.15
CA CYS A 215 -3.47 -23.96 -0.07
C CYS A 215 -3.80 -23.27 1.27
N ASP A 216 -3.92 -21.93 1.27
CA ASP A 216 -4.33 -21.16 2.46
C ASP A 216 -5.68 -21.63 2.99
N LYS A 217 -6.62 -21.94 2.09
CA LYS A 217 -7.93 -22.49 2.43
C LYS A 217 -7.80 -23.85 3.13
N GLY A 218 -7.02 -24.76 2.55
CA GLY A 218 -6.77 -26.09 3.10
C GLY A 218 -6.14 -26.03 4.50
N ASP A 219 -5.10 -25.21 4.66
CA ASP A 219 -4.42 -25.02 5.93
C ASP A 219 -5.35 -24.45 7.01
N ARG A 220 -6.22 -23.52 6.62
CA ARG A 220 -7.16 -22.91 7.56
C ARG A 220 -8.27 -23.87 7.99
N LEU A 221 -8.77 -24.71 7.08
CA LEU A 221 -9.71 -25.81 7.40
C LEU A 221 -9.07 -26.81 8.36
N SER A 222 -7.83 -27.19 8.09
CA SER A 222 -7.05 -28.09 8.94
C SER A 222 -6.85 -27.48 10.34
N GLY A 223 -6.49 -26.20 10.43
CA GLY A 223 -6.35 -25.47 11.70
C GLY A 223 -7.67 -25.24 12.45
N MET A 224 -8.83 -25.43 11.81
CA MET A 224 -10.14 -25.47 12.46
C MET A 224 -10.56 -26.88 12.91
N GLY A 225 -9.71 -27.89 12.67
CA GLY A 225 -9.99 -29.29 13.01
C GLY A 225 -10.77 -30.06 11.94
N ASP A 226 -11.04 -29.47 10.78
CA ASP A 226 -11.76 -30.13 9.68
C ASP A 226 -10.76 -30.70 8.66
N LEU A 227 -10.09 -31.79 9.07
CA LEU A 227 -9.06 -32.44 8.25
C LEU A 227 -9.60 -33.00 6.94
N GLU A 228 -10.84 -33.50 6.93
CA GLU A 228 -11.44 -34.07 5.74
C GLU A 228 -11.78 -32.98 4.71
N ALA A 229 -12.32 -31.84 5.14
CA ALA A 229 -12.51 -30.70 4.24
C ALA A 229 -11.16 -30.16 3.74
N ALA A 230 -10.14 -30.09 4.60
CA ALA A 230 -8.81 -29.65 4.20
C ALA A 230 -8.21 -30.52 3.09
N LYS A 231 -8.26 -31.85 3.26
CA LYS A 231 -7.82 -32.81 2.24
C LYS A 231 -8.61 -32.69 0.95
N ALA A 232 -9.92 -32.47 1.03
CA ALA A 232 -10.77 -32.29 -0.15
C ALA A 232 -10.38 -31.03 -0.95
N GLU A 233 -10.03 -29.93 -0.28
CA GLU A 233 -9.54 -28.73 -0.96
C GLU A 233 -8.17 -28.95 -1.61
N TYR A 234 -7.24 -29.64 -0.94
CA TYR A 234 -5.96 -29.99 -1.54
C TYR A 234 -6.11 -30.96 -2.72
N ALA A 235 -7.00 -31.94 -2.65
CA ALA A 235 -7.31 -32.82 -3.77
C ALA A 235 -7.84 -32.01 -4.98
N LYS A 236 -8.72 -31.03 -4.73
CA LYS A 236 -9.21 -30.11 -5.77
C LYS A 236 -8.09 -29.26 -6.36
N LEU A 237 -7.16 -28.78 -5.54
CA LEU A 237 -5.97 -28.05 -5.99
C LEU A 237 -5.17 -28.91 -6.97
N PHE A 238 -4.84 -30.15 -6.62
CA PHE A 238 -4.02 -31.03 -7.48
C PHE A 238 -4.72 -31.45 -8.77
N MET A 239 -6.05 -31.59 -8.74
CA MET A 239 -6.83 -31.81 -9.97
C MET A 239 -6.84 -30.59 -10.89
N THR A 240 -6.84 -29.38 -10.33
CA THR A 240 -6.91 -28.13 -11.09
C THR A 240 -5.54 -27.71 -11.60
N PHE A 241 -4.51 -27.88 -10.78
CA PHE A 241 -3.13 -27.49 -11.07
C PHE A 241 -2.17 -28.67 -10.78
N PRO A 242 -2.10 -29.66 -11.71
CA PRO A 242 -1.28 -30.85 -11.51
C PRO A 242 0.19 -30.56 -11.29
N ASN A 243 0.73 -29.47 -11.84
CA ASN A 243 2.16 -29.14 -11.71
C ASN A 243 2.45 -28.13 -10.57
N PHE A 244 1.51 -27.92 -9.65
CA PHE A 244 1.70 -26.99 -8.53
C PHE A 244 2.49 -27.67 -7.39
N SER A 245 3.80 -27.78 -7.58
CA SER A 245 4.79 -28.38 -6.66
C SER A 245 4.66 -27.85 -5.23
N GLN A 246 4.65 -26.52 -5.08
CA GLN A 246 4.52 -25.83 -3.79
C GLN A 246 3.26 -26.24 -3.01
N GLY A 247 2.16 -26.56 -3.71
CA GLY A 247 0.94 -27.04 -3.08
C GLY A 247 1.08 -28.42 -2.45
N ARG A 248 1.87 -29.32 -3.05
CA ARG A 248 2.14 -30.65 -2.50
C ARG A 248 3.01 -30.57 -1.26
N LEU A 249 4.03 -29.72 -1.28
CA LEU A 249 4.85 -29.42 -0.11
C LEU A 249 3.99 -28.91 1.06
N ARG A 250 3.11 -27.93 0.80
CA ARG A 250 2.18 -27.40 1.83
C ARG A 250 1.22 -28.47 2.35
N TYR A 251 0.69 -29.33 1.47
CA TYR A 251 -0.14 -30.45 1.90
C TYR A 251 0.61 -31.44 2.78
N ALA A 252 1.85 -31.79 2.44
CA ALA A 252 2.70 -32.64 3.27
C ALA A 252 2.99 -32.01 4.64
N SER A 253 3.30 -30.71 4.67
CA SER A 253 3.47 -29.95 5.92
C SER A 253 2.21 -29.97 6.78
N MET A 254 1.03 -29.80 6.16
CA MET A 254 -0.26 -29.89 6.85
C MET A 254 -0.48 -31.30 7.43
N LEU A 255 -0.18 -32.36 6.69
CA LEU A 255 -0.28 -33.74 7.17
C LEU A 255 0.67 -34.00 8.34
N PHE A 256 1.91 -33.51 8.25
CA PHE A 256 2.90 -33.62 9.31
C PHE A 256 2.43 -32.98 10.61
N LYS A 257 1.90 -31.74 10.54
CA LYS A 257 1.30 -31.02 11.69
C LYS A 257 0.12 -31.74 12.32
N GLN A 258 -0.59 -32.57 11.54
CA GLN A 258 -1.72 -33.38 11.99
C GLN A 258 -1.31 -34.81 12.37
N GLU A 259 -0.03 -35.04 12.67
CA GLU A 259 0.57 -36.32 13.07
C GLU A 259 0.43 -37.45 12.03
N ARG A 260 0.08 -37.13 10.78
CA ARG A 260 -0.02 -38.07 9.64
C ARG A 260 1.34 -38.29 8.96
N LYS A 261 2.37 -38.60 9.75
CA LYS A 261 3.77 -38.65 9.30
C LYS A 261 4.02 -39.56 8.09
N GLN A 262 3.38 -40.73 8.03
CA GLN A 262 3.55 -41.67 6.91
C GLN A 262 2.96 -41.14 5.60
N ASP A 263 1.82 -40.46 5.66
CA ASP A 263 1.21 -39.84 4.48
C ASP A 263 2.07 -38.67 3.99
N ALA A 264 2.56 -37.84 4.92
CA ALA A 264 3.44 -36.73 4.61
C ALA A 264 4.71 -37.22 3.91
N LYS A 265 5.36 -38.26 4.46
CA LYS A 265 6.53 -38.89 3.85
C LYS A 265 6.24 -39.35 2.42
N LYS A 266 5.12 -40.05 2.20
CA LYS A 266 4.73 -40.52 0.87
C LYS A 266 4.59 -39.36 -0.12
N VAL A 267 3.87 -38.30 0.27
CA VAL A 267 3.66 -37.12 -0.59
C VAL A 267 4.99 -36.46 -0.97
N LEU A 268 5.93 -36.36 -0.02
CA LEU A 268 7.24 -35.75 -0.26
C LEU A 268 8.12 -36.62 -1.17
N THR A 269 8.14 -37.94 -0.96
CA THR A 269 8.87 -38.86 -1.85
C THR A 269 8.30 -38.83 -3.26
N ASP A 270 6.97 -38.80 -3.40
CA ASP A 270 6.31 -38.68 -4.71
C ASP A 270 6.69 -37.33 -5.37
N LEU A 271 6.66 -36.23 -4.62
CA LEU A 271 7.04 -34.89 -5.10
C LEU A 271 8.50 -34.82 -5.57
N LEU A 272 9.45 -35.38 -4.82
CA LEU A 272 10.88 -35.37 -5.18
C LEU A 272 11.20 -36.29 -6.38
N SER A 273 10.28 -37.19 -6.74
CA SER A 273 10.40 -38.00 -7.96
C SER A 273 9.92 -37.27 -9.24
N GLU A 274 9.26 -36.11 -9.10
CA GLU A 274 8.82 -35.31 -10.25
C GLU A 274 10.01 -34.61 -10.92
N THR A 275 10.01 -34.58 -12.26
CA THR A 275 11.13 -34.03 -13.06
C THR A 275 11.17 -32.51 -13.08
N HIS A 276 10.07 -31.83 -12.73
CA HIS A 276 9.96 -30.38 -12.81
C HIS A 276 9.47 -29.82 -11.47
N ILE A 277 10.41 -29.72 -10.54
CA ILE A 277 10.24 -29.09 -9.23
C ILE A 277 11.22 -27.91 -9.14
N ASP A 278 10.75 -26.77 -8.66
CA ASP A 278 11.62 -25.62 -8.42
C ASP A 278 12.54 -25.89 -7.22
N ARG A 279 13.75 -25.31 -7.26
CA ARG A 279 14.82 -25.52 -6.27
C ARG A 279 14.37 -25.22 -4.83
N GLU A 280 13.64 -24.13 -4.63
CA GLU A 280 13.13 -23.74 -3.30
C GLU A 280 12.18 -24.82 -2.74
N THR A 281 11.19 -25.25 -3.53
CA THR A 281 10.26 -26.31 -3.11
C THR A 281 10.98 -27.64 -2.88
N ARG A 282 12.02 -27.96 -3.66
CA ARG A 282 12.83 -29.16 -3.47
C ARG A 282 13.59 -29.14 -2.14
N TRP A 283 14.30 -28.04 -1.84
CA TRP A 283 15.00 -27.88 -0.56
C TRP A 283 14.06 -27.99 0.64
N ASP A 284 12.92 -27.31 0.60
CA ASP A 284 11.94 -27.38 1.68
C ASP A 284 11.35 -28.80 1.83
N ALA A 285 11.16 -29.52 0.72
CA ALA A 285 10.69 -30.90 0.75
C ALA A 285 11.72 -31.85 1.38
N ILE A 286 13.01 -31.68 1.06
CA ILE A 286 14.11 -32.44 1.65
C ILE A 286 14.22 -32.14 3.15
N ALA A 287 14.18 -30.87 3.54
CA ALA A 287 14.23 -30.47 4.95
C ALA A 287 13.07 -31.09 5.76
N LEU A 288 11.86 -31.10 5.20
CA LEU A 288 10.71 -31.72 5.87
C LEU A 288 10.81 -33.25 5.95
N LEU A 289 11.48 -33.91 4.99
CA LEU A 289 11.78 -35.34 5.06
C LEU A 289 12.80 -35.67 6.16
N ASP A 290 13.82 -34.83 6.35
CA ASP A 290 14.79 -34.95 7.45
C ASP A 290 14.09 -34.80 8.82
N ASP A 291 13.21 -33.81 8.97
CA ASP A 291 12.35 -33.66 10.17
C ASP A 291 11.45 -34.88 10.44
N LEU A 292 11.10 -35.63 9.39
CA LEU A 292 10.35 -36.89 9.47
C LEU A 292 11.24 -38.10 9.82
N GLY A 293 12.55 -37.92 9.96
CA GLY A 293 13.53 -38.96 10.27
C GLY A 293 13.88 -39.84 9.07
N VAL A 294 13.76 -39.30 7.85
CA VAL A 294 14.18 -39.97 6.62
C VAL A 294 15.63 -39.59 6.35
N ASP A 295 16.45 -40.57 5.99
CA ASP A 295 17.81 -40.30 5.50
C ASP A 295 17.72 -39.58 4.14
N VAL A 296 18.31 -38.39 4.07
CA VAL A 296 18.20 -37.49 2.91
C VAL A 296 19.49 -37.34 2.11
N ASP A 297 20.55 -38.07 2.47
CA ASP A 297 21.88 -37.94 1.84
C ASP A 297 21.82 -38.12 0.31
N GLU A 298 20.98 -39.06 -0.16
CA GLU A 298 20.78 -39.32 -1.59
C GLU A 298 20.12 -38.13 -2.31
N TYR A 299 19.12 -37.50 -1.68
CA TYR A 299 18.43 -36.34 -2.25
C TYR A 299 19.34 -35.10 -2.27
N MET A 300 20.13 -34.89 -1.22
CA MET A 300 21.10 -33.79 -1.12
C MET A 300 22.24 -33.94 -2.13
N ALA A 301 22.73 -35.17 -2.34
CA ALA A 301 23.76 -35.44 -3.33
C ALA A 301 23.28 -35.21 -4.76
N GLN A 302 22.03 -35.57 -5.06
CA GLN A 302 21.44 -35.35 -6.37
C GLN A 302 21.28 -33.85 -6.67
N ASP A 303 20.90 -33.05 -5.68
CA ASP A 303 20.73 -31.61 -5.85
C ASP A 303 22.06 -30.86 -6.05
N LEU A 304 23.14 -31.31 -5.39
CA LEU A 304 24.49 -30.80 -5.64
C LEU A 304 25.01 -31.12 -7.05
N VAL A 305 24.54 -32.21 -7.67
CA VAL A 305 24.89 -32.56 -9.04
C VAL A 305 24.11 -31.68 -10.02
N ASP A 306 22.81 -31.49 -9.80
CA ASP A 306 21.97 -30.60 -10.61
C ASP A 306 22.52 -29.16 -10.61
N ASP A 307 22.97 -28.65 -9.44
CA ASP A 307 23.59 -27.32 -9.30
C ASP A 307 24.88 -27.19 -10.13
N LEU A 308 25.72 -28.24 -10.15
CA LEU A 308 26.97 -28.23 -10.93
C LEU A 308 26.70 -28.30 -12.44
N ASP A 309 25.66 -29.02 -12.85
CA ASP A 309 25.28 -29.13 -14.27
C ASP A 309 24.65 -27.82 -14.79
N GLU A 310 23.80 -27.13 -14.00
CA GLU A 310 23.28 -25.79 -14.36
C GLU A 310 24.41 -24.75 -14.48
N ASP A 311 25.34 -24.71 -13.51
CA ASP A 311 26.50 -23.81 -13.58
C ASP A 311 27.38 -24.13 -14.81
N LEU A 312 27.55 -25.40 -15.16
CA LEU A 312 28.31 -25.80 -16.36
C LEU A 312 27.60 -25.40 -17.66
N GLU A 313 26.28 -25.52 -17.74
CA GLU A 313 25.49 -25.08 -18.90
C GLU A 313 25.51 -23.56 -19.08
N GLU A 314 25.35 -22.78 -18.00
CA GLU A 314 25.45 -21.31 -18.09
C GLU A 314 26.85 -20.85 -18.52
N ASN A 315 27.91 -21.46 -17.97
CA ASN A 315 29.29 -21.15 -18.36
C ASN A 315 29.60 -21.56 -19.81
N LEU A 316 29.04 -22.68 -20.30
CA LEU A 316 29.16 -23.10 -21.70
C LEU A 316 28.46 -22.12 -22.65
N ASP A 317 27.30 -21.60 -22.27
CA ASP A 317 26.56 -20.60 -23.05
C ASP A 317 27.26 -19.23 -23.05
N GLU A 318 27.94 -18.84 -21.97
CA GLU A 318 28.79 -17.64 -21.90
C GLU A 318 30.04 -17.80 -22.79
N ASP A 319 30.74 -18.93 -22.71
CA ASP A 319 31.90 -19.25 -23.55
C ASP A 319 31.53 -19.31 -25.05
N LEU A 320 30.33 -19.80 -25.39
CA LEU A 320 29.82 -19.80 -26.76
C LEU A 320 29.49 -18.39 -27.25
N LYS A 321 28.92 -17.54 -26.39
CA LYS A 321 28.67 -16.12 -26.71
C LYS A 321 29.98 -15.36 -26.92
N GLU A 322 30.98 -15.55 -26.06
CA GLU A 322 32.31 -14.93 -26.25
C GLU A 322 32.99 -15.39 -27.54
N LYS A 323 32.86 -16.67 -27.93
CA LYS A 323 33.39 -17.17 -29.20
C LYS A 323 32.65 -16.61 -30.41
N LEU A 324 31.33 -16.47 -30.34
CA LEU A 324 30.52 -15.85 -31.40
C LEU A 324 30.79 -14.36 -31.55
N ASP A 325 30.99 -13.64 -30.46
CA ASP A 325 31.35 -12.21 -30.47
C ASP A 325 32.81 -12.00 -30.93
N GLY A 326 33.72 -12.93 -30.61
CA GLY A 326 35.10 -12.91 -31.09
C GLY A 326 35.26 -13.23 -32.59
N GLU A 327 34.43 -14.09 -33.16
CA GLU A 327 34.43 -14.37 -34.61
C GLU A 327 33.81 -13.22 -35.44
N LEU A 328 32.99 -12.36 -34.83
CA LEU A 328 32.40 -11.18 -35.49
C LEU A 328 33.35 -9.96 -35.57
N ASP A 329 34.43 -9.93 -34.77
CA ASP A 329 35.44 -8.87 -34.80
C ASP A 329 36.60 -9.16 -35.76
N ASP A 330 36.78 -10.40 -36.22
CA ASP A 330 37.82 -10.79 -37.20
C ASP A 330 37.35 -10.69 -38.67
N GLU A 331 36.06 -10.37 -38.94
CA GLU A 331 35.50 -10.14 -40.28
C GLU A 331 35.17 -8.66 -40.61
N ARG A 332 35.75 -7.68 -39.90
CA ARG A 332 35.57 -6.23 -40.19
C ARG A 332 36.80 -5.49 -40.71
#